data_AF-A0A7L0MCT1-F1
#
_entry.id   AF-A0A7L0MCT1-F1
#
_cell.length_a   1.000
_cell.length_b   1.000
_cell.length_c   1.000
_cell.angle_alpha   90.00
_cell.angle_beta   90.00
_cell.angle_gamma   90.00
#
_symmetry.space_group_name_H-M   'P 1'
#
loop_
_entity.id
_entity.type
_entity.pdbx_description
1 polymer ?
#
loop_
_entity_poly.entity_id
_entity_poly.type
_entity_poly.pdbx_seq_one_letter_code
_entity_poly.pdbx_strand_id
1 'polypeptide(L)'
;METLPEALAEFLRERGVELRCHQRLRSLRRRHDGRWELTLADGTVTADHVVSALPAAALAEALPAEAAALAQELRRIPAVSVAVVNLQYEGAALPVTGFGHLVPSSEDGALLGIVYDSVAFPQHNGAAAASLRLTVMLGGAWFEQSFGDPAAAAPELLLHRAQAAVREQ
;
A
#
# COMPACT_ATOMS: atom_id res chain seq x y z
N MET A 1 0.07 9.25 -8.84
CA MET A 1 0.94 8.22 -9.47
C MET A 1 0.13 7.09 -10.13
N GLU A 2 -1.18 7.20 -10.25
CA GLU A 2 -2.05 6.17 -10.85
C GLU A 2 -1.92 6.05 -12.38
N THR A 3 -1.46 7.11 -13.04
CA THR A 3 -1.33 7.19 -14.51
C THR A 3 -0.44 6.09 -15.10
N LEU A 4 0.63 5.69 -14.42
CA LEU A 4 1.53 4.64 -14.92
C LEU A 4 0.86 3.26 -14.95
N PRO A 5 0.29 2.73 -13.84
CA PRO A 5 -0.42 1.46 -13.90
C PRO A 5 -1.65 1.49 -14.81
N GLU A 6 -2.33 2.63 -14.96
CA GLU A 6 -3.42 2.79 -15.94
C GLU A 6 -2.91 2.61 -17.38
N ALA A 7 -1.83 3.30 -17.76
CA ALA A 7 -1.23 3.18 -19.08
C ALA A 7 -0.70 1.76 -19.36
N LEU A 8 -0.14 1.09 -18.35
CA LEU A 8 0.26 -0.32 -18.47
C LEU A 8 -0.94 -1.23 -18.69
N ALA A 9 -2.05 -1.02 -17.98
CA ALA A 9 -3.27 -1.80 -18.16
C ALA A 9 -3.86 -1.61 -19.56
N GLU A 10 -3.86 -0.38 -20.08
CA GLU A 10 -4.27 -0.08 -21.46
C GLU A 10 -3.37 -0.79 -22.47
N PHE A 11 -2.05 -0.63 -22.36
CA PHE A 11 -1.06 -1.26 -23.22
C PHE A 11 -1.20 -2.79 -23.31
N LEU A 12 -1.54 -3.44 -22.18
CA LEU A 12 -1.78 -4.88 -22.10
C LEU A 12 -3.10 -5.30 -22.74
N ARG A 13 -4.19 -4.54 -22.52
CA ARG A 13 -5.50 -4.81 -23.14
C ARG A 13 -5.43 -4.73 -24.66
N GLU A 14 -4.73 -3.73 -25.21
CA GLU A 14 -4.52 -3.58 -26.66
C GLU A 14 -3.79 -4.78 -27.28
N ARG A 15 -3.01 -5.52 -26.49
CA ARG A 15 -2.28 -6.72 -26.90
C ARG A 15 -3.04 -8.02 -26.65
N GLY A 16 -4.31 -7.93 -26.27
CA GLY A 16 -5.15 -9.10 -26.01
C GLY A 16 -4.82 -9.84 -24.71
N VAL A 17 -4.12 -9.21 -23.77
CA VAL A 17 -3.88 -9.79 -22.45
C VAL A 17 -5.18 -9.74 -21.64
N GLU A 18 -5.56 -10.89 -21.09
CA GLU A 18 -6.74 -10.99 -20.24
C GLU A 18 -6.45 -10.47 -18.83
N LEU A 19 -7.11 -9.39 -18.43
CA LEU A 19 -7.01 -8.81 -17.08
C LEU A 19 -8.25 -9.15 -16.26
N ARG A 20 -8.11 -10.06 -15.30
CA ARG A 20 -9.19 -10.47 -14.38
C ARG A 20 -9.10 -9.72 -13.05
N CYS A 21 -9.76 -8.57 -12.97
CA CYS A 21 -9.85 -7.78 -11.73
C CYS A 21 -10.84 -8.38 -10.72
N HIS A 22 -10.64 -8.09 -9.43
CA HIS A 22 -11.49 -8.56 -8.33
C HIS A 22 -11.59 -10.09 -8.19
N GLN A 23 -10.69 -10.84 -8.86
CA GLN A 23 -10.61 -12.29 -8.77
C GLN A 23 -9.47 -12.72 -7.85
N ARG A 24 -9.75 -12.82 -6.55
CA ARG A 24 -8.75 -13.28 -5.57
C ARG A 24 -8.41 -14.76 -5.82
N LEU A 25 -7.12 -15.06 -5.96
CA LEU A 25 -6.59 -16.41 -5.95
C LEU A 25 -6.89 -17.08 -4.59
N ARG A 26 -7.52 -18.26 -4.63
CA ARG A 26 -7.85 -19.07 -3.47
C ARG A 26 -6.88 -20.21 -3.26
N SER A 27 -6.46 -20.88 -4.34
CA SER A 27 -5.48 -21.96 -4.28
C SER A 27 -4.77 -22.17 -5.60
N LEU A 28 -3.59 -22.77 -5.50
CA LEU A 28 -2.74 -23.22 -6.59
C LEU A 28 -2.56 -24.73 -6.48
N ARG A 29 -2.71 -25.45 -7.58
CA ARG A 29 -2.45 -26.89 -7.63
C ARG A 29 -1.70 -27.26 -8.89
N ARG A 30 -0.79 -28.24 -8.78
CA ARG A 30 -0.21 -28.90 -9.96
C ARG A 30 -1.11 -30.05 -10.40
N ARG A 31 -1.51 -30.05 -11.66
CA ARG A 31 -2.29 -31.12 -12.29
C ARG A 31 -1.40 -32.28 -12.70
N HIS A 32 -1.99 -33.44 -12.93
CA HIS A 32 -1.28 -34.65 -13.39
C HIS A 32 -0.64 -34.49 -14.78
N ASP A 33 -1.19 -33.61 -15.63
CA ASP A 33 -0.65 -33.28 -16.94
C ASP A 33 0.54 -32.30 -16.87
N GLY A 34 0.97 -31.92 -15.66
CA GLY A 34 2.09 -31.02 -15.46
C GLY A 34 1.74 -29.54 -15.58
N ARG A 35 0.48 -29.14 -15.80
CA ARG A 35 0.05 -27.73 -15.75
C ARG A 35 -0.34 -27.28 -14.35
N TRP A 36 -0.37 -25.96 -14.15
CA TRP A 36 -0.95 -25.34 -12.98
C TRP A 36 -2.45 -25.15 -13.15
N GLU A 37 -3.18 -25.30 -12.05
CA GLU A 37 -4.58 -24.95 -11.90
C GLU A 37 -4.69 -23.90 -10.79
N LEU A 38 -5.31 -22.78 -11.10
CA LEU A 38 -5.55 -21.65 -10.22
C LEU A 38 -7.04 -21.63 -9.92
N THR A 39 -7.41 -21.75 -8.64
CA THR A 39 -8.79 -21.53 -8.21
C THR A 39 -8.97 -20.07 -7.85
N LEU A 40 -9.87 -19.40 -8.57
CA LEU A 40 -10.28 -18.01 -8.35
C LEU A 40 -11.63 -17.99 -7.64
N ALA A 41 -12.18 -16.79 -7.38
CA ALA A 41 -13.50 -16.66 -6.76
C ALA A 41 -14.65 -17.10 -7.68
N ASP A 42 -14.48 -16.95 -9.00
CA ASP A 42 -15.51 -17.20 -10.03
C ASP A 42 -15.29 -18.47 -10.84
N GLY A 43 -14.18 -19.20 -10.63
CA GLY A 43 -13.87 -20.40 -11.41
C GLY A 43 -12.43 -20.83 -11.32
N THR A 44 -11.98 -21.56 -12.35
CA THR A 44 -10.61 -22.08 -12.45
C THR A 44 -9.95 -21.63 -13.74
N VAL A 45 -8.64 -21.46 -13.69
CA VAL A 45 -7.79 -21.15 -14.84
C VAL A 45 -6.61 -22.13 -14.83
N THR A 46 -6.21 -22.61 -16.01
CA THR A 46 -5.01 -23.44 -16.15
C THR A 46 -3.90 -22.68 -16.86
N ALA A 47 -2.66 -22.88 -16.44
CA ALA A 47 -1.49 -22.27 -17.07
C ALA A 47 -0.28 -23.22 -17.04
N ASP A 48 0.60 -23.13 -18.03
CA ASP A 48 1.86 -23.90 -18.04
C ASP A 48 2.86 -23.35 -17.00
N HIS A 49 2.85 -22.02 -16.82
CA HIS A 49 3.69 -21.30 -15.88
C HIS A 49 2.88 -20.28 -15.07
N VAL A 50 3.31 -20.04 -13.83
CA VAL A 50 2.71 -19.04 -12.93
C VAL A 50 3.82 -18.13 -12.43
N VAL A 51 3.63 -16.82 -12.59
CA VAL A 51 4.48 -15.78 -12.00
C VAL A 51 3.67 -15.12 -10.89
N SER A 52 4.12 -15.26 -9.64
CA SER A 52 3.46 -14.59 -8.51
C SER A 52 4.05 -13.20 -8.29
N ALA A 53 3.18 -12.20 -8.32
CA ALA A 53 3.46 -10.83 -7.87
C ALA A 53 2.66 -10.47 -6.60
N LEU A 54 2.12 -11.48 -5.89
CA LEU A 54 1.36 -11.28 -4.66
C LEU A 54 2.30 -11.00 -3.48
N PRO A 55 1.81 -10.32 -2.42
CA PRO A 55 2.49 -10.33 -1.13
C PRO A 55 2.78 -11.76 -0.66
N ALA A 56 3.93 -11.97 -0.01
CA ALA A 56 4.41 -13.29 0.39
C ALA A 56 3.40 -14.06 1.25
N ALA A 57 2.77 -13.40 2.23
CA ALA A 57 1.74 -14.00 3.07
C ALA A 57 0.51 -14.47 2.26
N ALA A 58 0.06 -13.68 1.28
CA ALA A 58 -1.07 -14.03 0.43
C ALA A 58 -0.74 -15.22 -0.50
N LEU A 59 0.48 -15.30 -1.03
CA LEU A 59 0.93 -16.47 -1.79
C LEU A 59 0.97 -17.72 -0.90
N ALA A 60 1.47 -17.59 0.34
CA ALA A 60 1.56 -18.70 1.27
C ALA A 60 0.19 -19.32 1.64
N GLU A 61 -0.89 -18.52 1.61
CA GLU A 61 -2.26 -19.00 1.79
C GLU A 61 -2.77 -19.83 0.60
N ALA A 62 -2.34 -19.48 -0.62
CA ALA A 62 -2.79 -20.13 -1.85
C ALA A 62 -1.99 -21.38 -2.21
N LEU A 63 -0.80 -21.57 -1.64
CA LEU A 63 0.06 -22.72 -1.95
C LEU A 63 -0.58 -24.04 -1.48
N PRO A 64 -0.40 -25.13 -2.24
CA PRO A 64 -0.95 -26.42 -1.87
C PRO A 64 -0.14 -27.05 -0.72
N ALA A 65 -0.72 -28.06 -0.06
CA ALA A 65 -0.13 -28.68 1.12
C ALA A 65 1.25 -29.29 0.86
N GLU A 66 1.50 -29.79 -0.36
CA GLU A 66 2.79 -30.34 -0.79
C GLU A 66 3.90 -29.28 -0.81
N ALA A 67 3.54 -27.99 -0.89
CA ALA A 67 4.46 -26.86 -0.83
C ALA A 67 4.51 -26.20 0.56
N ALA A 68 4.14 -26.91 1.63
CA ALA A 68 4.08 -26.37 2.99
C ALA A 68 5.41 -25.75 3.46
N ALA A 69 6.55 -26.33 3.11
CA ALA A 69 7.86 -25.78 3.45
C ALA A 69 8.09 -24.39 2.82
N LEU A 70 7.73 -24.21 1.55
CA LEU A 70 7.80 -22.90 0.89
C LEU A 70 6.81 -21.91 1.53
N ALA A 71 5.59 -22.36 1.83
CA ALA A 71 4.60 -21.51 2.50
C ALA A 71 5.09 -21.05 3.89
N GLN A 72 5.82 -21.88 4.63
CA GLN A 72 6.44 -21.50 5.90
C GLN A 72 7.48 -20.41 5.71
N GLU A 73 8.39 -20.54 4.74
CA GLU A 73 9.40 -19.52 4.46
C GLU A 73 8.79 -18.18 4.02
N LEU A 74 7.75 -18.22 3.17
CA LEU A 74 7.04 -17.02 2.74
C LEU A 74 6.36 -16.27 3.90
N ARG A 75 5.79 -16.99 4.88
CA ARG A 75 5.17 -16.37 6.07
C ARG A 75 6.16 -15.66 6.98
N ARG A 76 7.46 -15.91 6.85
CA ARG A 76 8.51 -15.25 7.65
C ARG A 76 8.89 -13.88 7.12
N ILE A 77 8.35 -13.47 5.98
CA ILE A 77 8.61 -12.15 5.38
C ILE A 77 7.59 -11.16 5.96
N PRO A 78 7.98 -10.29 6.90
CA PRO A 78 7.05 -9.38 7.55
C PRO A 78 6.69 -8.21 6.63
N ALA A 79 5.50 -7.66 6.84
CA ALA A 79 5.08 -6.36 6.34
C ALA A 79 4.57 -5.53 7.53
N VAL A 80 4.61 -4.20 7.39
CA VAL A 80 4.10 -3.27 8.39
C VAL A 80 2.94 -2.46 7.81
N SER A 81 2.09 -1.95 8.68
CA SER A 81 0.98 -1.07 8.29
C SER A 81 1.40 0.38 8.40
N VAL A 82 0.98 1.19 7.43
CA VAL A 82 1.20 2.64 7.42
C VAL A 82 -0.12 3.32 7.13
N ALA A 83 -0.55 4.23 8.01
CA ALA A 83 -1.64 5.14 7.73
C ALA A 83 -1.10 6.37 7.01
N VAL A 84 -1.70 6.68 5.85
CA VAL A 84 -1.34 7.84 5.04
C VAL A 84 -2.46 8.87 5.20
N VAL A 85 -2.16 9.96 5.91
CA VAL A 85 -3.11 11.03 6.17
C VAL A 85 -2.74 12.26 5.34
N ASN A 86 -3.59 12.60 4.37
CA ASN A 86 -3.41 13.77 3.53
C ASN A 86 -4.14 14.96 4.14
N LEU A 87 -3.41 16.04 4.37
CA LEU A 87 -3.93 17.27 4.96
C LEU A 87 -3.76 18.42 3.97
N GLN A 88 -4.76 19.29 3.88
CA GLN A 88 -4.71 20.50 3.06
C GLN A 88 -5.11 21.70 3.91
N TYR A 89 -4.32 22.76 3.84
CA TYR A 89 -4.54 24.01 4.56
C TYR A 89 -4.56 25.17 3.58
N GLU A 90 -5.57 26.02 3.67
CA GLU A 90 -5.66 27.26 2.90
C GLU A 90 -4.91 28.38 3.61
N GLY A 91 -4.14 29.18 2.86
CA GLY A 91 -3.44 30.34 3.40
C GLY A 91 -2.31 30.02 4.38
N ALA A 92 -1.91 28.75 4.50
CA ALA A 92 -0.80 28.32 5.34
C ALA A 92 0.53 28.34 4.56
N ALA A 93 1.62 28.60 5.27
CA ALA A 93 2.98 28.52 4.75
C ALA A 93 3.80 27.58 5.63
N LEU A 94 4.75 26.87 5.01
CA LEU A 94 5.72 26.07 5.74
C LEU A 94 6.80 26.97 6.37
N PRO A 95 7.34 26.61 7.54
CA PRO A 95 8.45 27.34 8.16
C PRO A 95 9.74 27.24 7.33
N VAL A 96 9.90 26.15 6.57
CA VAL A 96 11.04 25.89 5.68
C VAL A 96 10.56 25.26 4.38
N THR A 97 11.30 25.47 3.29
CA THR A 97 11.04 24.82 2.00
C THR A 97 11.95 23.61 1.84
N GLY A 98 11.38 22.46 1.49
CA GLY A 98 12.08 21.22 1.27
C GLY A 98 11.15 20.12 0.79
N PHE A 99 11.65 18.91 0.62
CA PHE A 99 10.83 17.75 0.25
C PHE A 99 9.84 17.34 1.36
N GLY A 100 10.27 17.52 2.61
CA GLY A 100 9.61 17.01 3.81
C GLY A 100 10.65 16.77 4.90
N HIS A 101 10.25 16.09 5.96
CA HIS A 101 11.16 15.65 7.01
C HIS A 101 10.81 14.24 7.49
N LEU A 102 11.81 13.59 8.09
CA LEU A 102 11.67 12.32 8.78
C LEU A 102 11.68 12.55 10.28
N VAL A 103 10.97 11.70 11.02
CA VAL A 103 10.95 11.74 12.49
C VAL A 103 11.65 10.49 13.01
N PRO A 104 12.77 10.63 13.75
CA PRO A 104 13.42 9.50 14.38
C PRO A 104 12.48 8.82 15.39
N SER A 105 12.53 7.50 15.48
CA SER A 105 11.69 6.75 16.43
C SER A 105 11.97 7.08 17.90
N SER A 106 13.11 7.71 18.21
CA SER A 106 13.43 8.23 19.54
C SER A 106 12.65 9.49 19.91
N GLU A 107 12.17 10.24 18.93
CA GLU A 107 11.31 11.41 19.12
C GLU A 107 9.85 10.97 19.14
N ASP A 108 9.45 10.19 18.13
CA ASP A 108 8.09 9.67 18.03
C ASP A 108 8.04 8.35 17.27
N GLY A 109 7.66 7.26 17.93
CA GLY A 109 7.54 5.95 17.28
C GLY A 109 6.36 5.84 16.32
N ALA A 110 5.31 6.64 16.52
CA ALA A 110 4.07 6.53 15.76
C ALA A 110 4.06 7.39 14.48
N LEU A 111 5.01 8.31 14.34
CA LEU A 111 5.14 9.23 13.20
C LEU A 111 6.43 8.93 12.45
N LEU A 112 6.31 8.59 11.16
CA LEU A 112 7.47 8.29 10.31
C LEU A 112 8.07 9.56 9.69
N GLY A 113 7.20 10.50 9.33
CA GLY A 113 7.59 11.74 8.66
C GLY A 113 6.42 12.41 7.95
N ILE A 114 6.72 13.58 7.40
CA ILE A 114 5.76 14.43 6.69
C ILE A 114 6.37 14.86 5.36
N VAL A 115 5.64 14.62 4.27
CA VAL A 115 6.00 15.08 2.92
C VAL A 115 5.33 16.42 2.63
N TYR A 116 6.06 17.33 2.02
CA TYR A 116 5.59 18.67 1.65
C TYR A 116 5.15 18.68 0.18
N ASP A 117 4.01 18.07 -0.11
CA ASP A 117 3.59 17.77 -1.49
C ASP A 117 3.47 19.00 -2.38
N SER A 118 3.06 20.13 -1.80
CA SER A 118 2.94 21.40 -2.51
C SER A 118 4.28 21.99 -2.95
N VAL A 119 5.38 21.62 -2.30
CA VAL A 119 6.72 22.05 -2.69
C VAL A 119 7.22 21.21 -3.87
N ALA A 120 7.07 19.89 -3.80
CA ALA A 120 7.53 18.98 -4.85
C ALA A 120 6.67 19.04 -6.11
N PHE A 121 5.35 19.14 -5.95
CA PHE A 121 4.37 19.11 -7.04
C PHE A 121 3.33 20.22 -6.88
N PRO A 122 3.71 21.50 -7.03
CA PRO A 122 2.80 22.64 -6.89
C PRO A 122 1.62 22.59 -7.87
N GLN A 123 1.81 22.00 -9.05
CA GLN A 123 0.76 21.82 -10.06
C GLN A 123 -0.41 20.94 -9.61
N HIS A 124 -0.27 20.18 -8.52
CA HIS A 124 -1.35 19.38 -7.93
C HIS A 124 -2.11 20.14 -6.84
N ASN A 125 -1.68 21.34 -6.46
CA ASN A 125 -2.49 22.24 -5.64
C ASN A 125 -3.61 22.72 -6.58
N GLY A 126 -4.83 22.21 -6.39
CA GLY A 126 -5.97 22.52 -7.26
C GLY A 126 -6.22 24.03 -7.42
N ALA A 127 -7.21 24.42 -8.22
CA ALA A 127 -7.44 25.81 -8.63
C ALA A 127 -7.81 26.80 -7.50
N ALA A 128 -7.94 26.35 -6.25
CA ALA A 128 -8.21 27.21 -5.10
C ALA A 128 -6.99 28.07 -4.71
N ALA A 129 -7.23 29.08 -3.87
CA ALA A 129 -6.19 29.97 -3.34
C ALA A 129 -5.00 29.19 -2.75
N ALA A 130 -3.85 29.87 -2.59
CA ALA A 130 -2.60 29.28 -2.09
C ALA A 130 -2.85 28.25 -0.98
N SER A 131 -2.69 26.97 -1.33
CA SER A 131 -2.99 25.85 -0.45
C SER A 131 -1.76 24.99 -0.26
N LEU A 132 -1.54 24.61 0.99
CA LEU A 132 -0.46 23.75 1.43
C LEU A 132 -1.01 22.34 1.63
N ARG A 133 -0.49 21.38 0.87
CA ARG A 133 -0.77 19.94 1.00
C ARG A 133 0.40 19.23 1.65
N LEU A 134 0.07 18.38 2.60
CA LEU A 134 1.00 17.55 3.37
C LEU A 134 0.51 16.11 3.39
N THR A 135 1.43 15.16 3.27
CA THR A 135 1.17 13.75 3.52
C THR A 135 1.90 13.34 4.80
N VAL A 136 1.13 13.03 5.84
CA VAL A 136 1.64 12.50 7.11
C VAL A 136 1.61 10.98 7.07
N MET A 137 2.75 10.35 7.37
CA MET A 137 2.87 8.89 7.41
C MET A 137 2.96 8.42 8.86
N LEU A 138 1.97 7.64 9.30
CA LEU A 138 1.85 7.14 10.67
C LEU A 138 2.03 5.61 10.73
N GLY A 139 2.62 5.12 11.82
CA GLY A 139 2.72 3.71 12.15
C GLY A 139 4.06 3.07 11.77
N GLY A 140 4.09 2.27 10.71
CA GLY A 140 5.23 1.40 10.43
C GLY A 140 5.32 0.26 11.44
N ALA A 141 6.52 -0.05 11.94
CA ALA A 141 6.71 -1.11 12.92
C ALA A 141 5.93 -0.90 14.24
N TRP A 142 5.51 0.32 14.51
CA TRP A 142 4.81 0.72 15.74
C TRP A 142 3.30 0.83 15.56
N PHE A 143 2.76 0.58 14.36
CA PHE A 143 1.34 0.82 14.06
C PHE A 143 0.42 0.13 15.07
N GLU A 144 0.58 -1.18 15.26
CA GLU A 144 -0.28 -1.94 16.16
C GLU A 144 -0.19 -1.47 17.60
N GLN A 145 1.01 -1.11 18.05
CA GLN A 145 1.23 -0.57 19.39
C GLN A 145 0.58 0.81 19.58
N SER A 146 0.61 1.66 18.55
CA SER A 146 0.15 3.05 18.62
C SER A 146 -1.34 3.21 18.33
N PHE A 147 -1.89 2.39 17.43
CA PHE A 147 -3.24 2.57 16.88
C PHE A 147 -4.11 1.30 16.94
N GLY A 148 -3.58 0.18 17.42
CA GLY A 148 -4.28 -1.11 17.44
C GLY A 148 -4.30 -1.78 16.07
N ASP A 149 -5.28 -2.68 15.88
CA ASP A 149 -5.44 -3.43 14.63
C ASP A 149 -5.57 -2.47 13.42
N PRO A 150 -4.69 -2.54 12.40
CA PRO A 150 -4.76 -1.72 11.20
C PRO A 150 -6.09 -1.80 10.45
N ALA A 151 -6.79 -2.92 10.52
CA ALA A 151 -8.09 -3.08 9.88
C ALA A 151 -9.24 -2.41 10.64
N ALA A 152 -9.04 -2.11 11.93
CA ALA A 152 -10.06 -1.55 12.83
C ALA A 152 -9.70 -0.14 13.36
N ALA A 153 -8.51 0.38 13.05
CA ALA A 153 -8.05 1.68 13.51
C ALA A 153 -9.01 2.80 13.07
N ALA A 154 -9.50 3.58 14.02
CA ALA A 154 -10.47 4.64 13.77
C ALA A 154 -9.84 5.77 12.92
N PRO A 155 -10.44 6.14 11.77
CA PRO A 155 -9.94 7.23 10.93
C PRO A 155 -9.78 8.56 11.69
N GLU A 156 -10.67 8.85 12.63
CA GLU A 156 -10.66 10.06 13.45
C GLU A 156 -9.44 10.12 14.37
N LEU A 157 -9.01 8.99 14.92
CA LEU A 157 -7.80 8.88 15.74
C LEU A 157 -6.56 9.20 14.89
N LEU A 158 -6.46 8.60 13.71
CA LEU A 158 -5.34 8.81 12.79
C LEU A 158 -5.29 10.26 12.30
N LEU A 159 -6.44 10.82 11.96
CA LEU A 159 -6.56 12.22 11.55
C LEU A 159 -6.14 13.17 12.68
N HIS A 160 -6.64 12.95 13.89
CA HIS A 160 -6.29 13.77 15.06
C HIS A 160 -4.78 13.73 15.33
N ARG A 161 -4.18 12.54 15.29
CA ARG A 161 -2.74 12.37 15.46
C ARG A 161 -1.93 13.09 14.39
N ALA A 162 -2.33 12.99 13.12
CA ALA A 162 -1.66 13.68 12.02
C ALA A 162 -1.76 15.21 12.14
N GLN A 163 -2.92 15.74 12.55
CA GLN A 163 -3.10 17.17 12.79
C GLN A 163 -2.25 17.68 13.94
N ALA A 164 -2.13 16.91 15.03
CA ALA A 164 -1.24 17.24 16.14
C ALA A 164 0.22 17.30 15.68
N ALA A 165 0.68 16.28 14.94
CA ALA A 165 2.03 16.21 14.39
C ALA A 165 2.40 17.42 13.51
N VAL A 166 1.46 17.95 12.72
CA VAL A 166 1.72 19.16 11.90
C VAL A 166 1.78 20.44 12.73
N ARG A 167 1.08 20.51 13.87
CA ARG A 167 1.04 21.73 14.71
C ARG A 167 2.18 21.83 15.71
N GLU A 168 2.73 20.69 16.12
CA GLU A 168 3.79 20.60 17.14
C GLU A 168 5.19 20.86 16.59
N GLN A 169 5.34 21.02 15.26
CA GLN A 169 6.60 21.28 14.56
C GLN A 169 6.64 22.68 13.94
#